data_AF-A0A7W1SCX9-F1
#
_entry.id   AF-A0A7W1SCX9-F1
#
_cell.length_a   1.000
_cell.length_b   1.000
_cell.length_c   1.000
_cell.angle_alpha   90.00
_cell.angle_beta   90.00
_cell.angle_gamma   90.00
#
_symmetry.space_group_name_H-M   'P 1'
#
loop_
_entity.id
_entity.type
_entity.pdbx_description
1 polymer ?
#
loop_
_entity_poly.entity_id
_entity_poly.type
_entity_poly.pdbx_seq_one_letter_code
_entity_poly.pdbx_strand_id
1 'polypeptide(L)'
;MNAGSFRAIASVARKEFLHIYRDRRVLILLLVLPPVFTLVFGHAFEVEEMTNVPALLINSDATPRTERFVDRISKNPTFRWKQQQPGTGAENDLLGHRVQAALVIPGGWSEGLANGKPLPLQLYLDASDTNVAPQLLGSVQETLGEFQLTERQ
;
A
#
# COMPACT_ATOMS: atom_id res chain seq x y z
N MET A 1 -35.55 14.36 36.61
CA MET A 1 -36.03 14.46 35.21
C MET A 1 -37.49 14.01 35.20
N ASN A 2 -38.43 14.90 34.83
CA ASN A 2 -39.87 14.67 35.03
C ASN A 2 -40.45 13.77 33.92
N ALA A 3 -41.27 12.78 34.32
CA ALA A 3 -41.90 11.81 33.41
C ALA A 3 -42.79 12.44 32.31
N GLY A 4 -43.25 13.68 32.52
CA GLY A 4 -43.99 14.45 31.51
C GLY A 4 -43.15 14.84 30.28
N SER A 5 -41.87 15.15 30.47
CA SER A 5 -40.96 15.53 29.39
C SER A 5 -40.68 14.34 28.45
N PHE A 6 -40.53 13.13 29.02
CA PHE A 6 -40.34 11.91 28.22
C PHE A 6 -41.55 11.58 27.34
N ARG A 7 -42.78 11.76 27.83
CA ARG A 7 -43.99 11.53 27.03
C ARG A 7 -44.13 12.53 25.89
N ALA A 8 -43.75 13.78 26.11
CA ALA A 8 -43.75 14.81 25.06
C ALA A 8 -42.72 14.49 23.96
N ILE A 9 -41.49 14.13 24.35
CA ILE A 9 -40.43 13.73 23.41
C ILE A 9 -40.87 12.50 22.61
N ALA A 10 -41.43 11.48 23.25
CA ALA A 10 -41.90 10.27 22.56
C ALA A 10 -43.06 10.56 21.59
N SER A 11 -43.95 11.50 21.93
CA SER A 11 -45.04 11.94 21.04
C SER A 11 -44.50 12.60 19.77
N VAL A 12 -43.54 13.50 19.91
CA VAL A 12 -42.87 14.17 18.78
C VAL A 12 -42.09 13.16 17.94
N ALA A 13 -41.30 12.28 18.57
CA ALA A 13 -40.54 11.25 17.88
C ALA A 13 -41.45 10.33 17.05
N ARG A 14 -42.60 9.91 17.61
CA ARG A 14 -43.57 9.09 16.88
C ARG A 14 -44.15 9.83 15.67
N LYS A 15 -44.45 11.13 15.80
CA LYS A 15 -44.97 11.96 14.70
C LYS A 15 -43.95 12.04 13.57
N GLU A 16 -42.70 12.39 13.90
CA GLU A 16 -41.65 12.55 12.89
C GLU A 16 -41.28 11.21 12.22
N PHE A 17 -41.25 10.10 12.98
CA PHE A 17 -41.03 8.77 12.41
C PHE A 17 -42.11 8.40 11.39
N LEU A 18 -43.37 8.71 11.69
CA LEU A 18 -44.49 8.46 10.76
C LEU A 18 -44.44 9.36 9.52
N HIS A 19 -43.94 10.60 9.69
CA HIS A 19 -43.68 11.52 8.57
C HIS A 19 -42.58 10.97 7.64
N ILE A 20 -41.45 10.54 8.21
CA ILE A 20 -40.35 9.92 7.45
C ILE A 20 -40.84 8.66 6.72
N TYR A 21 -41.59 7.80 7.40
CA TYR A 21 -42.11 6.56 6.81
C TYR A 21 -43.12 6.80 5.67
N ARG A 22 -43.87 7.91 5.69
CA ARG A 22 -44.83 8.25 4.62
C ARG A 22 -44.19 9.05 3.49
N ASP A 23 -43.05 9.70 3.73
CA ASP A 23 -42.30 10.39 2.69
C ASP A 23 -41.41 9.42 1.91
N ARG A 24 -41.91 8.99 0.74
CA ARG A 24 -41.18 8.10 -0.18
C ARG A 24 -39.82 8.66 -0.58
N ARG A 25 -39.63 9.98 -0.68
CA ARG A 25 -38.35 10.57 -1.07
C ARG A 25 -37.31 10.40 0.03
N VAL A 26 -37.71 10.64 1.27
CA VAL A 26 -36.83 10.47 2.44
C VAL A 26 -36.48 8.99 2.63
N LEU A 27 -37.45 8.08 2.48
CA LEU A 27 -37.18 6.64 2.53
C LEU A 27 -36.22 6.17 1.43
N ILE A 28 -36.41 6.62 0.19
CA ILE A 28 -35.50 6.29 -0.92
C ILE A 28 -34.10 6.82 -0.62
N LEU A 29 -33.97 8.07 -0.14
CA LEU A 29 -32.68 8.63 0.24
C LEU A 29 -32.00 7.79 1.32
N LEU A 30 -32.70 7.47 2.41
CA LEU A 30 -32.15 6.69 3.52
C LEU A 30 -31.74 5.27 3.11
N LEU A 31 -32.45 4.64 2.17
CA LEU A 31 -32.18 3.27 1.73
C LEU A 31 -31.12 3.19 0.62
N VAL A 32 -31.11 4.15 -0.30
CA VAL A 32 -30.27 4.12 -1.52
C VAL A 32 -28.95 4.85 -1.31
N LEU A 33 -28.94 5.95 -0.55
CA LEU A 33 -27.73 6.75 -0.34
C LEU A 33 -26.60 5.93 0.33
N PRO A 34 -26.84 5.11 1.39
CA PRO A 34 -25.75 4.36 2.00
C PRO A 34 -25.12 3.32 1.06
N PRO A 35 -25.88 2.44 0.35
CA PRO A 35 -25.29 1.53 -0.64
C PRO A 35 -24.56 2.25 -1.77
N VAL A 36 -25.09 3.37 -2.27
CA VAL A 36 -24.41 4.16 -3.31
C VAL A 36 -23.07 4.69 -2.79
N PHE A 37 -23.02 5.24 -1.59
CA PHE A 37 -21.75 5.65 -0.99
C PHE A 37 -20.80 4.47 -0.79
N THR A 38 -21.28 3.33 -0.31
CA THR A 38 -20.47 2.12 -0.17
C THR A 38 -19.90 1.66 -1.50
N LEU A 39 -20.67 1.69 -2.59
CA LEU A 39 -20.18 1.34 -3.93
C LEU A 39 -19.18 2.36 -4.47
N VAL A 40 -19.47 3.65 -4.32
CA VAL A 40 -18.58 4.73 -4.76
C VAL A 40 -17.23 4.65 -4.03
N PHE A 41 -17.25 4.53 -2.70
CA PHE A 41 -16.02 4.40 -1.93
C PHE A 41 -15.35 3.04 -2.14
N GLY A 42 -16.12 1.96 -2.25
CA GLY A 42 -15.59 0.63 -2.56
C GLY A 42 -14.77 0.64 -3.84
N HIS A 43 -15.32 1.19 -4.92
CA HIS A 43 -14.59 1.37 -6.16
C HIS A 43 -13.46 2.40 -6.04
N ALA A 44 -13.68 3.56 -5.43
CA ALA A 44 -12.66 4.59 -5.30
C ALA A 44 -11.39 4.10 -4.57
N PHE A 45 -11.52 3.22 -3.58
CA PHE A 45 -10.38 2.61 -2.90
C PHE A 45 -9.80 1.39 -3.64
N GLU A 46 -10.61 0.66 -4.41
CA GLU A 46 -10.15 -0.51 -5.18
C GLU A 46 -9.36 -0.12 -6.44
N VAL A 47 -9.67 1.03 -7.06
CA VAL A 47 -8.95 1.51 -8.26
C VAL A 47 -7.66 2.27 -7.92
N GLU A 48 -7.32 2.43 -6.65
CA GLU A 48 -6.03 3.01 -6.24
C GLU A 48 -4.96 1.92 -6.17
N GLU A 49 -4.83 1.11 -7.24
CA GLU A 49 -3.56 0.48 -7.55
C GLU A 49 -2.56 1.61 -7.77
N MET A 50 -1.78 1.93 -6.73
CA MET A 50 -0.76 2.97 -6.77
C MET A 50 0.26 2.62 -7.85
N THR A 51 0.00 3.08 -9.06
CA THR A 51 0.83 2.83 -10.23
C THR A 51 1.82 3.97 -10.31
N ASN A 52 3.10 3.66 -10.49
CA ASN A 52 4.19 4.62 -10.62
C ASN A 52 4.74 5.24 -9.34
N VAL A 53 4.75 4.50 -8.23
CA VAL A 53 5.49 4.94 -7.04
C VAL A 53 6.99 5.04 -7.39
N PRO A 54 7.62 6.23 -7.23
CA PRO A 54 9.03 6.41 -7.54
C PRO A 54 9.89 5.70 -6.48
N ALA A 55 10.62 4.67 -6.90
CA ALA A 55 11.48 3.87 -6.03
C ALA A 55 12.91 3.83 -6.57
N LEU A 56 13.89 3.79 -5.68
CA LEU A 56 15.30 3.67 -6.02
C LEU A 56 15.78 2.24 -5.78
N LEU A 57 16.64 1.73 -6.67
CA LEU A 57 17.30 0.45 -6.47
C LEU A 57 18.81 0.63 -6.55
N ILE A 58 19.51 0.23 -5.49
CA ILE A 58 20.97 0.30 -5.40
C ILE A 58 21.50 -1.13 -5.33
N ASN A 59 22.19 -1.54 -6.38
CA ASN A 59 22.83 -2.84 -6.47
C ASN A 59 24.33 -2.73 -6.18
N SER A 60 24.75 -3.09 -4.96
CA SER A 60 26.17 -3.08 -4.56
C SER A 60 26.89 -4.41 -4.82
N ASP A 61 26.15 -5.46 -5.20
CA ASP A 61 26.68 -6.80 -5.47
C ASP A 61 27.11 -6.95 -6.93
N ALA A 62 26.38 -6.31 -7.86
CA ALA A 62 26.68 -6.24 -9.29
C ALA A 62 26.98 -7.60 -9.95
N THR A 63 26.38 -8.69 -9.46
CA THR A 63 26.54 -10.03 -10.04
C THR A 63 25.41 -10.38 -11.02
N PRO A 64 25.61 -11.33 -11.95
CA PRO A 64 24.56 -11.78 -12.89
C PRO A 64 23.33 -12.39 -12.20
N ARG A 65 23.50 -12.88 -10.98
CA ARG A 65 22.40 -13.41 -10.15
C ARG A 65 21.55 -12.27 -9.61
N THR A 66 22.20 -11.24 -9.11
CA THR A 66 21.54 -10.04 -8.60
C THR A 66 20.89 -9.23 -9.72
N GLU A 67 21.49 -9.15 -10.91
CA GLU A 67 20.84 -8.55 -12.09
C GLU A 67 19.52 -9.24 -12.46
N ARG A 68 19.43 -10.57 -12.37
CA ARG A 68 18.18 -11.30 -12.60
C ARG A 68 17.09 -10.95 -11.58
N PHE A 69 17.48 -10.79 -10.32
CA PHE A 69 16.56 -10.33 -9.29
C PHE A 69 16.09 -8.89 -9.56
N VAL A 70 17.00 -8.00 -9.93
CA VAL A 70 16.71 -6.61 -10.28
C VAL A 70 15.79 -6.50 -11.50
N ASP A 71 16.00 -7.31 -12.54
CA ASP A 71 15.12 -7.34 -13.71
C ASP A 71 13.71 -7.82 -13.35
N ARG A 72 13.59 -8.82 -12.47
CA ARG A 72 12.28 -9.31 -12.01
C ARG A 72 11.53 -8.26 -11.19
N ILE A 73 12.18 -7.63 -10.22
CA ILE A 73 11.52 -6.61 -9.38
C ILE A 73 11.17 -5.35 -10.19
N SER A 74 11.99 -5.00 -11.19
CA SER A 74 11.77 -3.85 -12.07
C SER A 74 10.60 -4.03 -13.04
N LYS A 75 10.15 -5.26 -13.29
CA LYS A 75 9.00 -5.58 -14.14
C LYS A 75 7.65 -5.33 -13.46
N ASN A 76 7.63 -5.12 -12.14
CA ASN A 76 6.40 -4.84 -11.42
C ASN A 76 5.89 -3.41 -11.74
N PRO A 77 4.68 -3.24 -12.31
CA PRO A 77 4.15 -1.92 -12.68
C PRO A 77 3.80 -1.02 -11.49
N THR A 78 3.66 -1.57 -10.28
CA THR A 78 3.39 -0.80 -9.06
C THR A 78 4.50 0.22 -8.78
N PHE A 79 5.76 -0.16 -9.02
CA PHE A 79 6.93 0.65 -8.66
C PHE A 79 7.77 1.02 -9.89
N ARG A 80 8.07 2.32 -10.02
CA ARG A 80 9.03 2.81 -11.01
C ARG A 80 10.42 2.81 -10.41
N TRP A 81 11.07 1.67 -10.52
CA TRP A 81 12.45 1.48 -10.09
C TRP A 81 13.43 2.29 -10.96
N LYS A 82 14.22 3.15 -10.33
CA LYS A 82 15.39 3.80 -10.92
C LYS A 82 16.64 3.18 -10.33
N GLN A 83 17.51 2.64 -11.18
CA GLN A 83 18.79 2.12 -10.74
C GLN A 83 19.76 3.26 -10.44
N GLN A 84 20.46 3.15 -9.31
CA GLN A 84 21.48 4.10 -8.88
C GLN A 84 22.77 3.36 -8.54
N GLN A 85 23.91 3.99 -8.84
CA GLN A 85 25.21 3.43 -8.51
C GLN A 85 25.44 3.40 -6.99
N PRO A 86 26.17 2.40 -6.47
CA PRO A 86 26.56 2.36 -5.06
C PRO A 86 27.37 3.58 -4.65
N GLY A 87 27.18 4.04 -3.40
CA GLY A 87 28.03 5.09 -2.78
C GLY A 87 27.42 6.48 -2.66
N THR A 88 26.21 6.71 -3.18
CA THR A 88 25.52 8.03 -3.09
C THR A 88 24.66 8.23 -1.84
N GLY A 89 24.54 7.22 -0.98
CA GLY A 89 23.79 7.29 0.29
C GLY A 89 22.28 7.24 0.06
N ALA A 90 21.71 6.03 0.15
CA ALA A 90 20.29 5.77 -0.11
C ALA A 90 19.34 6.68 0.71
N GLU A 91 19.69 6.97 1.97
CA GLU A 91 18.92 7.83 2.87
C GLU A 91 18.88 9.30 2.39
N ASN A 92 19.99 9.81 1.86
CA ASN A 92 20.06 11.16 1.31
C ASN A 92 19.27 11.27 0.00
N ASP A 93 19.18 10.18 -0.76
CA ASP A 93 18.43 10.15 -2.00
C ASP A 93 16.91 10.16 -1.79
N LEU A 94 16.39 9.61 -0.69
CA LEU A 94 14.95 9.71 -0.38
C LEU A 94 14.51 11.18 -0.31
N LEU A 95 15.30 11.99 0.39
CA LEU A 95 15.07 13.42 0.54
C LEU A 95 15.43 14.22 -0.73
N GLY A 96 16.50 13.84 -1.43
CA GLY A 96 17.02 14.56 -2.61
C GLY A 96 16.30 14.28 -3.93
N HIS A 97 15.82 13.06 -4.15
CA HIS A 97 15.27 12.60 -5.43
C HIS A 97 13.73 12.50 -5.45
N ARG A 98 13.04 12.88 -4.37
CA ARG A 98 11.58 12.71 -4.18
C ARG A 98 11.11 11.28 -4.49
N VAL A 99 11.89 10.30 -4.02
CA VAL A 99 11.52 8.88 -4.12
C VAL A 99 10.88 8.47 -2.80
N GLN A 100 9.85 7.63 -2.87
CA GLN A 100 9.11 7.17 -1.69
C GLN A 100 9.76 5.92 -1.06
N ALA A 101 10.70 5.30 -1.75
CA ALA A 101 11.43 4.15 -1.25
C ALA A 101 12.79 3.94 -1.91
N ALA A 102 13.67 3.24 -1.22
CA ALA A 102 14.94 2.77 -1.75
C ALA A 102 15.25 1.33 -1.29
N LEU A 103 15.54 0.43 -2.23
CA LEU A 103 15.99 -0.92 -1.96
C LEU A 103 17.50 -1.01 -2.17
N VAL A 104 18.23 -1.43 -1.13
CA VAL A 104 19.68 -1.61 -1.17
C VAL A 104 20.02 -3.08 -1.08
N ILE A 105 20.70 -3.57 -2.13
CA ILE A 105 21.27 -4.90 -2.19
C ILE A 105 22.74 -4.80 -1.76
N PRO A 106 23.13 -5.41 -0.62
CA PRO A 106 24.49 -5.34 -0.11
C PRO A 106 25.45 -6.12 -1.01
N GLY A 107 26.72 -5.71 -1.03
CA GLY A 107 27.77 -6.49 -1.70
C GLY A 107 27.93 -7.87 -1.05
N GLY A 108 28.14 -8.90 -1.86
CA GLY A 108 28.23 -10.29 -1.41
C GLY A 108 26.88 -10.97 -1.18
N TRP A 109 25.76 -10.35 -1.57
CA TRP A 109 24.43 -10.93 -1.39
C TRP A 109 24.27 -12.25 -2.17
N SER A 110 24.73 -12.29 -3.43
CA SER A 110 24.64 -13.51 -4.24
C SER A 110 25.48 -14.66 -3.67
N GLU A 111 26.67 -14.33 -3.15
CA GLU A 111 27.59 -15.30 -2.53
C GLU A 111 27.04 -15.80 -1.19
N GLY A 112 26.52 -14.90 -0.36
CA GLY A 112 25.86 -15.26 0.89
C GLY A 112 24.68 -16.21 0.65
N LEU A 113 23.87 -15.94 -0.38
CA LEU A 113 22.76 -16.81 -0.76
C LEU A 113 23.25 -18.20 -1.23
N ALA A 114 24.35 -18.27 -1.97
CA ALA A 114 24.95 -19.54 -2.41
C ALA A 114 25.58 -20.33 -1.25
N ASN A 115 26.20 -19.64 -0.29
CA ASN A 115 26.90 -20.23 0.85
C ASN A 115 25.98 -20.57 2.04
N GLY A 116 24.66 -20.46 1.87
CA GLY A 116 23.68 -20.69 2.94
C GLY A 116 23.73 -19.64 4.06
N LYS A 117 24.34 -18.48 3.81
CA LYS A 117 24.45 -17.32 4.71
C LYS A 117 23.81 -16.10 4.05
N PRO A 118 22.48 -16.07 3.88
CA PRO A 118 21.81 -14.97 3.19
C PRO A 118 22.03 -13.65 3.94
N LEU A 119 22.43 -12.61 3.20
CA LEU A 119 22.52 -11.25 3.74
C LEU A 119 21.14 -10.58 3.71
N PRO A 120 20.78 -9.77 4.72
CA PRO A 120 19.54 -9.03 4.72
C PRO A 120 19.56 -7.93 3.65
N LEU A 121 18.46 -7.81 2.91
CA LEU A 121 18.21 -6.66 2.05
C LEU A 121 17.68 -5.51 2.89
N GLN A 122 18.14 -4.29 2.60
CA GLN A 122 17.71 -3.10 3.32
C GLN A 122 16.69 -2.35 2.48
N LEU A 123 15.53 -2.10 3.06
CA LEU A 123 14.47 -1.33 2.42
C LEU A 123 14.23 -0.06 3.23
N TYR A 124 14.48 1.08 2.61
CA TYR A 124 14.14 2.39 3.14
C TYR A 124 12.81 2.84 2.56
N LEU A 125 11.96 3.37 3.42
CA LEU A 125 10.59 3.76 3.12
C LEU A 125 10.32 5.16 3.66
N ASP A 126 9.72 6.00 2.85
CA ASP A 126 9.11 7.23 3.31
C ASP A 126 7.78 6.89 3.99
N ALA A 127 7.73 7.05 5.31
CA ALA A 127 6.55 6.73 6.12
C ALA A 127 5.46 7.82 6.08
N SER A 128 5.62 8.87 5.27
CA SER A 128 4.60 9.91 5.11
C SER A 128 3.34 9.42 4.39
N ASP A 129 3.47 8.41 3.52
CA ASP A 129 2.35 7.75 2.84
C ASP A 129 2.05 6.39 3.46
N THR A 130 0.91 6.29 4.15
CA THR A 130 0.49 5.09 4.89
C THR A 130 0.11 3.93 3.96
N ASN A 131 -0.18 4.20 2.69
CA ASN A 131 -0.62 3.18 1.74
C ASN A 131 0.56 2.52 1.00
N VAL A 132 1.65 3.27 0.77
CA VAL A 132 2.79 2.84 -0.05
C VAL A 132 3.69 1.83 0.66
N ALA A 133 4.03 2.09 1.93
CA ALA A 133 4.99 1.27 2.67
C ALA A 133 4.59 -0.21 2.79
N PRO A 134 3.33 -0.57 3.15
CA PRO A 134 2.92 -1.96 3.22
C PRO A 134 2.93 -2.67 1.86
N GLN A 135 2.53 -1.97 0.78
CA GLN A 135 2.48 -2.53 -0.56
C GLN A 135 3.88 -2.85 -1.09
N LEU A 136 4.85 -1.96 -0.89
CA LEU A 136 6.23 -2.19 -1.32
C LEU A 136 6.87 -3.35 -0.55
N LEU A 137 6.69 -3.39 0.77
CA LEU A 137 7.19 -4.49 1.60
C LEU A 137 6.66 -5.83 1.09
N GLY A 138 5.34 -5.91 0.83
CA GLY A 138 4.70 -7.11 0.29
C GLY A 138 5.28 -7.52 -1.06
N SER A 139 5.41 -6.59 -2.00
CA SER A 139 5.97 -6.88 -3.34
C SER A 139 7.43 -7.35 -3.29
N VAL A 140 8.26 -6.72 -2.46
CA VAL A 140 9.66 -7.12 -2.29
C VAL A 140 9.72 -8.53 -1.68
N GLN A 141 8.92 -8.82 -0.66
CA GLN A 141 8.86 -10.14 -0.03
C GLN A 141 8.37 -11.23 -0.98
N GLU A 142 7.33 -10.96 -1.77
CA GLU A 142 6.82 -11.86 -2.80
C GLU A 142 7.90 -12.18 -3.85
N THR A 143 8.52 -11.14 -4.41
CA THR A 143 9.57 -11.29 -5.42
C THR A 143 10.78 -12.07 -4.86
N LEU A 144 11.16 -11.81 -3.61
CA LEU A 144 12.22 -12.56 -2.94
C LEU A 144 11.85 -14.03 -2.71
N GLY A 145 10.61 -14.30 -2.29
CA GLY A 145 10.10 -15.65 -2.12
C GLY A 145 10.13 -16.44 -3.44
N GLU A 146 9.60 -15.87 -4.52
CA GLU A 146 9.65 -16.49 -5.86
C GLU A 146 11.09 -16.74 -6.33
N PHE A 147 11.98 -15.77 -6.12
CA PHE A 147 13.37 -15.87 -6.52
C PHE A 147 14.08 -17.01 -5.77
N GLN A 148 13.87 -17.12 -4.45
CA GLN A 148 14.41 -18.21 -3.64
C GLN A 148 13.87 -19.59 -4.04
N LEU A 149 12.60 -19.68 -4.42
CA LEU A 149 11.99 -20.92 -4.91
C LEU A 149 12.58 -21.36 -6.25
N THR A 150 12.81 -20.41 -7.16
CA THR A 150 13.39 -20.68 -8.49
C THR A 150 14.84 -21.12 -8.39
N GLU A 151 15.63 -20.54 -7.47
CA GLU A 151 17.05 -20.87 -7.26
C GLU A 151 17.28 -22.19 -6.50
N ARG A 152 16.22 -22.82 -5.96
CA ARG A 152 16.28 -24.14 -5.32
C ARG A 152 16.00 -25.31 -6.27
N GLN A 153 15.53 -25.04 -7.49
CA GLN A 153 15.28 -26.05 -8.52
C GLN A 153 16.49 -26.15 -9.46
#